data_AF-A0A659RYF0-F1
#
_entry.id   AF-A0A659RYF0-F1
#
_cell.length_a   1.000
_cell.length_b   1.000
_cell.length_c   1.000
_cell.angle_alpha   90.00
_cell.angle_beta   90.00
_cell.angle_gamma   90.00
#
_symmetry.space_group_name_H-M   'P 1'
#
loop_
_entity.id
_entity.type
_entity.pdbx_description
1 polymer ?
#
loop_
_entity_poly.entity_id
_entity_poly.type
_entity_poly.pdbx_seq_one_letter_code
_entity_poly.pdbx_strand_id
1 'polypeptide(L)'
;MSCTRRQFITRVGALAAVSGMAGRVVANTLNINGVRYGMVHDESLCIGCTACMDACREVNTVPEGVSRLTIIRSEPQGTCPEVQYRGFRPACPRGAPAPGGGGCPPGA
;
A
#
# COMPACT_ATOMS: atom_id res chain seq x y z
N MET A 1 -25.65 33.06 -14.02
CA MET A 1 -25.09 32.13 -15.02
C MET A 1 -25.48 30.70 -14.64
N SER A 2 -26.56 30.18 -15.20
CA SER A 2 -27.05 28.82 -14.95
C SER A 2 -26.38 27.84 -15.93
N CYS A 3 -25.26 27.24 -15.53
CA CYS A 3 -24.69 26.13 -16.32
C CYS A 3 -25.65 24.94 -16.28
N THR A 4 -26.19 24.56 -17.43
CA THR A 4 -27.09 23.42 -17.55
C THR A 4 -26.30 22.11 -17.33
N ARG A 5 -26.91 21.09 -16.72
CA ARG A 5 -26.25 19.80 -16.42
C ARG A 5 -25.53 19.18 -17.63
N ARG A 6 -26.07 19.37 -18.85
CA ARG A 6 -25.44 18.92 -20.10
C ARG A 6 -24.15 19.69 -20.42
N GLN A 7 -24.15 21.01 -20.25
CA GLN A 7 -22.95 21.85 -20.49
C GLN A 7 -21.83 21.55 -19.48
N PHE A 8 -22.18 21.19 -18.25
CA PHE A 8 -21.22 20.76 -17.25
C PHE A 8 -20.50 19.46 -17.68
N ILE A 9 -21.27 18.44 -18.09
CA ILE A 9 -20.70 17.14 -18.53
C ILE A 9 -19.80 17.33 -19.76
N THR A 10 -20.22 18.14 -20.73
CA THR A 10 -19.40 18.41 -21.93
C THR A 10 -18.08 19.12 -21.58
N ARG A 11 -18.10 20.08 -20.65
CA ARG A 11 -16.89 20.83 -20.24
C ARG A 11 -15.93 19.99 -19.41
N VAL A 12 -16.42 19.19 -18.47
CA VAL A 12 -15.59 18.30 -17.64
C VAL A 12 -15.02 17.14 -18.48
N GLY A 13 -15.82 16.55 -19.38
CA GLY A 13 -15.37 15.50 -20.28
C GLY A 13 -14.27 15.96 -21.25
N ALA A 14 -14.35 17.19 -21.76
CA ALA A 14 -13.31 17.77 -22.60
C ALA A 14 -11.99 17.99 -21.84
N LEU A 15 -12.06 18.40 -20.57
CA LEU A 15 -10.86 18.55 -19.72
C LEU A 15 -10.18 17.23 -19.40
N ALA A 16 -10.94 16.14 -19.21
CA ALA A 16 -10.39 14.81 -18.94
C ALA A 16 -9.66 14.20 -20.16
N ALA A 17 -10.09 14.52 -21.38
CA ALA A 17 -9.45 14.03 -22.60
C ALA A 17 -8.06 14.66 -22.84
N VAL A 18 -7.84 15.90 -22.40
CA VAL A 18 -6.57 16.61 -22.56
C VAL A 18 -5.55 16.23 -21.48
N SER A 19 -6.01 15.76 -20.32
CA SER A 19 -5.15 15.32 -19.20
C SER A 19 -4.74 13.84 -19.24
N GLY A 20 -5.07 13.10 -20.31
CA GLY A 20 -4.72 11.68 -20.49
C GLY A 20 -3.21 11.35 -20.51
N MET A 21 -2.33 12.36 -20.43
CA MET A 21 -0.88 12.19 -20.21
C MET A 21 -0.47 12.30 -18.74
N ALA A 22 -1.41 12.31 -17.79
CA ALA A 22 -1.08 12.20 -16.37
C ALA A 22 -0.59 10.77 -16.09
N GLY A 23 0.73 10.61 -16.16
CA GLY A 23 1.56 9.61 -15.51
C GLY A 23 0.89 8.27 -15.21
N ARG A 24 1.23 7.28 -16.04
CA ARG A 24 1.12 5.87 -15.68
C ARG A 24 1.55 5.66 -14.22
N VAL A 25 0.60 5.45 -13.31
CA VAL A 25 0.86 4.93 -11.96
C VAL A 25 1.17 3.44 -12.12
N VAL A 26 2.27 3.12 -12.80
CA VAL A 26 2.79 1.76 -12.84
C VAL A 26 3.50 1.59 -11.52
N ALA A 27 2.88 0.79 -10.64
CA ALA A 27 3.52 0.28 -9.44
C ALA A 27 4.95 -0.13 -9.78
N ASN A 28 5.93 0.40 -9.02
CA ASN A 28 7.34 0.18 -9.29
C ASN A 28 7.67 -1.29 -9.00
N THR A 29 7.55 -2.16 -10.01
CA THR A 29 7.84 -3.59 -9.91
C THR A 29 9.34 -3.81 -10.07
N LEU A 30 9.96 -4.53 -9.13
CA LEU A 30 11.35 -4.95 -9.29
C LEU A 30 11.42 -5.90 -10.49
N ASN A 31 12.15 -5.50 -11.53
CA ASN A 31 12.45 -6.34 -12.68
C ASN A 31 13.82 -6.98 -12.45
N ILE A 32 13.83 -8.24 -12.04
CA ILE A 32 15.06 -9.01 -11.83
C ILE A 32 15.13 -10.02 -12.97
N ASN A 33 16.16 -9.92 -13.82
CA ASN A 33 16.35 -10.79 -14.99
C ASN A 33 15.14 -10.82 -15.97
N GLY A 34 14.45 -9.70 -16.16
CA GLY A 34 13.27 -9.63 -17.03
C GLY A 34 11.95 -10.02 -16.34
N VAL A 35 12.00 -10.58 -15.11
CA VAL A 35 10.82 -11.00 -14.34
C VAL A 35 10.39 -9.91 -13.38
N ARG A 36 9.09 -9.56 -13.40
CA ARG A 36 8.49 -8.59 -12.48
C ARG A 36 7.94 -9.29 -11.25
N TYR A 37 8.46 -8.95 -10.08
CA TYR A 37 7.98 -9.48 -8.81
C TYR A 37 6.94 -8.54 -8.17
N GLY A 38 5.88 -9.15 -7.63
CA GLY A 38 4.83 -8.48 -6.86
C GLY A 38 4.39 -9.35 -5.69
N MET A 39 3.97 -8.72 -4.60
CA MET A 39 3.40 -9.39 -3.42
C MET A 39 1.94 -8.98 -3.31
N VAL A 40 1.05 -9.96 -3.11
CA VAL A 40 -0.36 -9.73 -2.78
C VAL A 40 -0.58 -10.21 -1.36
N HIS A 41 -1.16 -9.35 -0.53
CA HIS A 41 -1.55 -9.65 0.84
C HIS A 41 -3.06 -9.44 0.96
N ASP A 42 -3.79 -10.51 1.28
CA ASP A 42 -5.23 -10.44 1.50
C ASP A 42 -5.52 -10.07 2.97
N GLU A 43 -6.08 -8.88 3.17
CA GLU A 43 -6.43 -8.36 4.48
C GLU A 43 -7.67 -9.03 5.07
N SER A 44 -8.54 -9.63 4.25
CA SER A 44 -9.77 -10.29 4.71
C SER A 44 -9.49 -11.62 5.42
N LEU A 45 -8.38 -12.27 5.06
CA LEU A 45 -7.91 -13.51 5.67
C LEU A 45 -6.86 -13.27 6.77
N CYS A 46 -6.33 -12.05 6.87
CA CYS A 46 -5.29 -11.72 7.83
C CYS A 46 -5.84 -11.60 9.25
N ILE A 47 -5.54 -12.60 10.07
CA ILE A 47 -5.95 -12.66 11.49
C ILE A 47 -5.05 -11.85 12.44
N GLY A 48 -3.99 -11.22 11.94
CA GLY A 48 -3.09 -10.40 12.77
C GLY A 48 -2.17 -11.19 13.71
N CYS A 49 -1.81 -12.43 13.38
CA CYS A 49 -0.99 -13.33 14.21
C CYS A 49 0.51 -12.96 14.32
N THR A 50 0.96 -11.89 13.67
CA THR A 50 2.35 -11.39 13.64
C THR A 50 3.45 -12.35 13.17
N ALA A 51 3.14 -13.60 12.80
CA ALA A 51 4.13 -14.58 12.34
C ALA A 51 4.99 -14.08 11.17
N CYS A 52 4.40 -13.28 10.27
CA CYS A 52 5.12 -12.70 9.15
C CYS A 52 6.15 -11.61 9.57
N MET A 53 5.96 -10.96 10.73
CA MET A 53 6.96 -10.06 11.31
C MET A 53 8.13 -10.85 11.88
N ASP A 54 7.84 -11.92 12.62
CA ASP A 54 8.86 -12.74 13.29
C ASP A 54 9.76 -13.43 12.26
N ALA A 55 9.16 -14.02 11.22
CA ALA A 55 9.91 -14.57 10.10
C ALA A 55 10.77 -13.51 9.39
N CYS A 56 10.28 -12.27 9.26
CA CYS A 56 11.06 -11.19 8.68
C CYS A 56 12.26 -10.82 9.56
N ARG A 57 12.08 -10.79 10.90
CA ARG A 57 13.15 -10.51 11.87
C ARG A 57 14.22 -11.58 11.85
N GLU A 58 13.82 -12.84 11.85
CA GLU A 58 14.74 -14.00 11.84
C GLU A 58 15.59 -14.03 10.57
N VAL A 59 14.95 -13.93 9.39
CA VAL A 59 15.65 -14.02 8.09
C VAL A 59 16.56 -12.83 7.83
N ASN A 60 16.22 -11.64 8.35
CA ASN A 60 16.98 -10.42 8.08
C ASN A 60 17.82 -9.95 9.27
N THR A 61 17.89 -10.72 10.36
CA THR A 61 18.59 -10.39 11.61
C THR A 61 18.30 -8.95 12.06
N VAL A 62 17.01 -8.61 12.14
CA VAL A 62 16.58 -7.24 12.46
C VAL A 62 16.91 -6.93 13.93
N PRO A 63 17.62 -5.83 14.23
CA PRO A 63 17.96 -5.47 15.60
C PRO A 63 16.71 -5.12 16.43
N GLU A 64 16.82 -5.28 17.74
CA GLU A 64 15.73 -4.95 18.66
C GLU A 64 15.36 -3.46 18.59
N GLY A 65 14.07 -3.17 18.82
CA GLY A 65 13.54 -1.81 18.76
C GLY A 65 13.15 -1.30 17.37
N VAL A 66 13.47 -2.03 16.30
CA VAL A 66 13.02 -1.69 14.93
C VAL A 66 12.28 -2.84 14.27
N SER A 67 11.42 -2.51 13.29
CA SER A 67 10.71 -3.50 12.48
C SER A 67 10.74 -3.09 11.02
N ARG A 68 11.09 -4.04 10.14
CA ARG A 68 10.97 -3.86 8.68
C ARG A 68 9.55 -4.11 8.18
N LEU A 69 8.77 -4.84 8.98
CA LEU A 69 7.43 -5.26 8.65
C LEU A 69 6.50 -5.04 9.84
N THR A 70 5.36 -4.43 9.59
CA THR A 70 4.31 -4.21 10.60
C THR A 70 2.95 -4.60 10.03
N ILE A 71 2.07 -5.07 10.91
CA ILE A 71 0.67 -5.38 10.69
C ILE A 71 -0.07 -4.44 11.64
N ILE A 72 -0.82 -3.51 11.05
CA ILE A 72 -1.68 -2.58 11.74
C ILE A 72 -3.04 -3.25 11.85
N ARG A 73 -3.54 -3.43 13.07
CA ARG A 73 -4.88 -3.96 13.31
C ARG A 73 -5.88 -2.82 13.20
N SER A 74 -6.95 -3.04 12.44
CA SER A 74 -8.05 -2.10 12.35
C SER A 74 -8.82 -2.02 13.67
N GLU A 75 -9.63 -0.97 13.78
CA GLU A 75 -10.70 -0.92 14.76
C GLU A 75 -11.70 -2.08 14.51
N PRO A 76 -12.39 -2.55 15.57
CA PRO A 76 -13.41 -3.57 15.43
C PRO A 76 -14.51 -3.08 14.48
N GLN A 77 -14.78 -3.87 13.44
CA GLN A 77 -15.85 -3.61 12.48
C GLN A 77 -17.07 -4.46 12.85
N GLY A 78 -18.23 -3.83 12.92
CA GLY A 78 -19.49 -4.49 13.25
C GLY A 78 -19.88 -4.38 14.73
N THR A 79 -20.97 -5.04 15.09
CA THR A 79 -21.55 -5.06 16.45
C THR A 79 -21.60 -6.48 16.97
N CYS A 80 -21.45 -6.64 18.29
CA CYS A 80 -21.54 -7.94 18.96
C CYS A 80 -22.82 -8.69 18.54
N PRO A 81 -22.74 -9.99 18.15
CA PRO A 81 -21.58 -10.90 18.25
C PRO A 81 -20.63 -10.92 17.04
N GLU A 82 -20.96 -10.21 15.95
CA GLU A 82 -20.30 -10.36 14.66
C GLU A 82 -19.26 -9.25 14.43
N VAL A 83 -18.27 -9.20 15.34
CA VAL A 83 -17.17 -8.24 15.28
C VAL A 83 -16.00 -8.83 14.50
N GLN A 84 -15.49 -8.09 13.52
CA GLN A 84 -14.35 -8.48 12.71
C GLN A 84 -13.19 -7.49 12.86
N TYR A 85 -11.97 -7.97 12.73
CA TYR A 85 -10.76 -7.15 12.68
C TYR A 85 -10.07 -7.38 11.33
N ARG A 86 -9.55 -6.31 10.73
CA ARG A 86 -8.73 -6.38 9.52
C ARG A 86 -7.27 -6.13 9.86
N GLY A 87 -6.38 -6.99 9.36
CA GLY A 87 -4.94 -6.77 9.43
C GLY A 87 -4.46 -6.04 8.18
N PHE A 88 -4.15 -4.75 8.30
CA PHE A 88 -3.49 -4.00 7.24
C PHE A 88 -1.98 -4.21 7.33
N ARG A 89 -1.35 -4.61 6.23
CA ARG A 89 0.12 -4.68 6.12
C ARG A 89 0.57 -3.50 5.27
N PRO A 90 1.05 -2.39 5.87
CA PRO A 90 1.65 -1.33 5.08
C PRO A 90 2.79 -1.93 4.28
N ALA A 91 2.70 -1.83 2.95
CA ALA A 91 3.87 -2.05 2.13
C ALA A 91 4.93 -1.03 2.57
N CYS A 92 6.19 -1.45 2.68
CA CYS A 92 7.27 -0.48 2.75
C CYS A 92 7.10 0.45 1.54
N PRO A 93 6.85 1.76 1.73
CA PRO A 93 6.76 2.67 0.60
C PRO A 93 8.18 2.71 0.04
N ARG A 94 8.41 2.00 -1.06
CA ARG A 94 9.71 2.01 -1.72
C ARG A 94 9.88 3.41 -2.31
N GLY A 95 10.50 4.31 -1.53
CA GLY A 95 10.61 5.74 -1.83
C GLY A 95 10.27 6.70 -0.69
N ALA A 96 9.74 6.24 0.45
CA ALA A 96 9.65 7.09 1.66
C ALA A 96 10.80 6.75 2.62
N PRO A 97 11.46 7.75 3.23
CA PRO A 97 12.47 7.50 4.24
C PRO A 97 11.83 6.68 5.38
N ALA A 98 12.47 5.58 5.77
CA ALA A 98 12.07 4.86 6.97
C ALA A 98 12.07 5.85 8.15
N PRO A 99 11.05 5.82 9.02
CA PRO A 99 11.13 6.58 10.26
C PRO A 99 12.28 5.97 11.08
N GLY A 100 13.41 6.69 11.14
CA GLY A 100 14.64 6.20 11.78
C GLY A 100 15.71 5.67 10.83
N GLY A 101 15.78 6.17 9.58
CA GLY A 101 17.00 6.22 8.75
C GLY A 101 17.96 5.04 8.89
N GLY A 102 17.70 3.95 8.16
CA GLY A 102 18.67 2.83 8.13
C GLY A 102 18.16 1.49 7.58
N GLY A 103 16.88 1.37 7.22
CA GLY A 103 16.32 0.08 6.80
C GLY A 103 16.45 -0.26 5.32
N CYS A 104 16.74 0.72 4.45
CA CYS A 104 16.78 0.50 3.00
C CYS A 104 17.88 1.39 2.38
N PRO A 105 18.95 0.82 1.80
CA PRO A 105 19.87 1.61 0.99
C PRO A 105 19.11 2.18 -0.21
N PRO A 106 19.20 3.48 -0.49
CA PRO A 106 18.63 4.03 -1.72
C PRO A 106 19.46 3.52 -2.90
N GLY A 107 18.98 2.49 -3.58
CA GLY A 107 19.56 2.03 -4.85
C GLY A 107 20.60 0.91 -4.75
N ALA A 108 20.37 -0.10 -3.92
CA ALA A 108 20.95 -1.44 -4.09
C ALA A 108 19.83 -2.48 -4.21
#